data_AF-A0A354K7S4-F1
#
_entry.id   AF-A0A354K7S4-F1
#
_cell.length_a   1.000
_cell.length_b   1.000
_cell.length_c   1.000
_cell.angle_alpha   90.00
_cell.angle_beta   90.00
_cell.angle_gamma   90.00
#
_symmetry.space_group_name_H-M   'P 1'
#
loop_
_entity.id
_entity.type
_entity.pdbx_description
1 polymer ?
#
loop_
_entity_poly.entity_id
_entity_poly.type
_entity_poly.pdbx_seq_one_letter_code
_entity_poly.pdbx_strand_id
1 'polypeptide(L)'
;MKILRLIRVDMQKALCGAGFHACVLLTALLCLTAQISFDPAAQTGCSVLQAILHLSPAEMLQSTDYCWYHAIECGTEGWLPLFLPLLAAFPFVPLSCDERESRAIRLSCIRLNRRAYSAGSLLSAMLAGGLAVMTGFLLFAAAALLIFPQASAYSAELRSSYEWCFPTIFPFFPVLGYPYLLLLRAVSCFLYGAAAAAPAFLLTGLLKNPYLTVTIPFFLRYLLTELYGKLYLKVYQDVMHPNTALETFLDVTHPNALRDLFTLGEYKWAALLYAGILMTAGGICWLVLTDRRVDYGE
;
A
#
# COMPACT_ATOMS: atom_id res chain seq x y z
N MET A 1 -24.46 -1.13 16.93
CA MET A 1 -24.75 0.12 16.16
C MET A 1 -23.92 1.33 16.57
N LYS A 2 -23.40 1.46 17.81
CA LYS A 2 -22.60 2.64 18.23
C LYS A 2 -21.20 2.72 17.57
N ILE A 3 -20.52 1.59 17.39
CA ILE A 3 -19.17 1.52 16.75
C ILE A 3 -19.23 1.96 15.27
N LEU A 4 -20.21 1.47 14.51
CA LEU A 4 -20.41 1.87 13.11
C LEU A 4 -20.64 3.38 12.95
N ARG A 5 -21.35 4.00 13.91
CA ARG A 5 -21.56 5.45 13.91
C ARG A 5 -20.26 6.21 14.19
N LEU A 6 -19.42 5.72 15.09
CA LEU A 6 -18.09 6.28 15.36
C LEU A 6 -17.22 6.21 14.09
N ILE A 7 -17.10 5.02 13.49
CA ILE A 7 -16.33 4.81 12.25
C ILE A 7 -16.82 5.78 11.16
N ARG A 8 -18.14 5.91 10.98
CA ARG A 8 -18.70 6.83 9.99
C ARG A 8 -18.28 8.29 10.23
N VAL A 9 -18.35 8.77 11.47
CA VAL A 9 -17.99 10.16 11.81
C VAL A 9 -16.50 10.41 11.60
N ASP A 10 -15.66 9.49 12.08
CA ASP A 10 -14.21 9.58 11.93
C ASP A 10 -13.78 9.51 10.47
N MET A 11 -14.45 8.67 9.68
CA MET A 11 -14.23 8.61 8.23
C MET A 11 -14.64 9.89 7.52
N GLN A 12 -15.77 10.49 7.88
CA GLN A 12 -16.16 11.77 7.30
C GLN A 12 -15.14 12.88 7.61
N LYS A 13 -14.62 12.94 8.84
CA LYS A 13 -13.56 13.88 9.21
C LYS A 13 -12.27 13.63 8.41
N ALA A 14 -11.84 12.37 8.33
CA ALA A 14 -10.63 12.00 7.61
C ALA A 14 -10.74 12.31 6.10
N LEU A 15 -11.84 11.91 5.46
CA LEU A 15 -12.06 12.07 4.01
C LEU A 15 -12.23 13.54 3.59
N CYS A 16 -12.84 14.37 4.43
CA CYS A 16 -13.01 15.81 4.16
C CYS A 16 -11.78 16.64 4.57
N GLY A 17 -10.78 16.03 5.23
CA GLY A 17 -9.58 16.73 5.65
C GLY A 17 -8.65 17.03 4.47
N ALA A 18 -8.03 18.21 4.47
CA ALA A 18 -7.01 18.57 3.48
C ALA A 18 -5.83 17.57 3.46
N GLY A 19 -5.53 16.95 4.61
CA GLY A 19 -4.50 15.92 4.72
C GLY A 19 -4.78 14.68 3.86
N PHE A 20 -6.04 14.26 3.75
CA PHE A 20 -6.41 13.12 2.89
C PHE A 20 -6.16 13.43 1.41
N HIS A 21 -6.62 14.59 0.93
CA HIS A 21 -6.38 15.00 -0.46
C HIS A 21 -4.90 15.19 -0.77
N ALA A 22 -4.11 15.72 0.16
CA ALA A 22 -2.66 15.81 0.02
C ALA A 22 -2.01 14.41 -0.13
N CYS A 23 -2.45 13.41 0.64
CA CYS A 23 -1.99 12.03 0.50
C CYS A 23 -2.36 11.42 -0.85
N VAL A 24 -3.58 11.68 -1.34
CA VAL A 24 -4.05 11.19 -2.65
C VAL A 24 -3.20 11.76 -3.79
N LEU A 25 -2.89 13.06 -3.74
CA LEU A 25 -2.03 13.69 -4.74
C LEU A 25 -0.58 13.18 -4.64
N LEU A 26 -0.04 13.04 -3.44
CA LEU A 26 1.33 12.58 -3.23
C LEU A 26 1.51 11.11 -3.63
N THR A 27 0.55 10.25 -3.32
CA THR A 27 0.55 8.85 -3.79
C THR A 27 0.52 8.78 -5.31
N ALA A 28 -0.36 9.55 -5.98
CA ALA A 28 -0.41 9.60 -7.44
C ALA A 28 0.90 10.11 -8.05
N LEU A 29 1.51 11.14 -7.46
CA LEU A 29 2.80 11.68 -7.90
C LEU A 29 3.94 10.68 -7.73
N LEU A 30 3.97 9.93 -6.63
CA LEU A 30 4.96 8.88 -6.41
C LEU A 30 4.82 7.74 -7.45
N CYS A 31 3.60 7.33 -7.78
CA CYS A 31 3.38 6.33 -8.82
C CYS A 31 3.90 6.79 -10.20
N LEU A 32 3.82 8.09 -10.51
CA LEU A 32 4.38 8.66 -11.76
C LEU A 32 5.91 8.65 -11.81
N THR A 33 6.58 8.55 -10.65
CA THR A 33 8.05 8.47 -10.60
C THR A 33 8.58 7.05 -10.81
N ALA A 34 7.72 6.04 -10.87
CA ALA A 34 8.12 4.67 -11.11
C ALA A 34 8.79 4.50 -12.49
N GLN A 35 9.70 3.53 -12.60
CA GLN A 35 10.40 3.21 -13.83
C GLN A 35 9.61 2.16 -14.61
N ILE A 36 9.34 2.40 -15.90
CA ILE A 36 8.60 1.48 -16.78
C ILE A 36 9.56 0.58 -17.55
N SER A 37 10.62 1.13 -18.11
CA SER A 37 11.60 0.38 -18.88
C SER A 37 13.02 0.74 -18.46
N PHE A 38 13.88 -0.27 -18.43
CA PHE A 38 15.31 -0.11 -18.24
C PHE A 38 15.98 -0.47 -19.56
N ASP A 39 16.57 0.51 -20.24
CA ASP A 39 17.37 0.24 -21.44
C ASP A 39 18.77 -0.24 -21.00
N PRO A 40 19.12 -1.52 -21.20
CA PRO A 40 20.41 -2.04 -20.78
C PRO A 40 21.57 -1.43 -21.58
N ALA A 41 21.29 -0.89 -22.78
CA ALA A 41 22.28 -0.25 -23.64
C ALA A 41 22.64 1.18 -23.20
N ALA A 42 21.67 1.93 -22.65
CA ALA A 42 21.87 3.33 -22.22
C ALA A 42 22.09 3.46 -20.70
N GLN A 43 21.81 2.41 -19.91
CA GLN A 43 21.74 2.45 -18.44
C GLN A 43 20.82 3.55 -17.90
N THR A 44 19.82 3.97 -18.69
CA THR A 44 18.82 4.95 -18.30
C THR A 44 17.48 4.26 -18.10
N GLY A 45 16.93 4.36 -16.89
CA GLY A 45 15.56 3.96 -16.62
C GLY A 45 14.59 5.06 -17.07
N CYS A 46 13.65 4.74 -17.96
CA CYS A 46 12.58 5.66 -18.32
C CYS A 46 11.51 5.64 -17.23
N SER A 47 11.34 6.75 -16.51
CA SER A 47 10.21 6.90 -15.58
C SER A 47 8.89 7.06 -16.34
N VAL A 48 7.75 6.74 -15.70
CA VAL A 48 6.40 6.98 -16.26
C VAL A 48 6.28 8.44 -16.69
N LEU A 49 6.76 9.36 -15.87
CA LEU A 49 6.76 10.80 -16.17
C LEU A 49 7.63 11.15 -17.39
N GLN A 50 8.80 10.53 -17.53
CA GLN A 50 9.67 10.73 -18.70
C GLN A 50 9.06 10.14 -19.98
N ALA A 51 8.42 8.97 -19.88
CA ALA A 51 7.68 8.37 -20.98
C ALA A 51 6.53 9.27 -21.44
N ILE A 52 5.80 9.89 -20.51
CA ILE A 52 4.73 10.85 -20.83
C ILE A 52 5.27 12.10 -21.54
N LEU A 53 6.43 12.62 -21.11
CA LEU A 53 6.93 13.89 -21.61
C LEU A 53 7.73 13.78 -22.92
N HIS A 54 8.39 12.64 -23.18
CA HIS A 54 9.42 12.55 -24.23
C HIS A 54 9.13 11.50 -25.30
N LEU A 55 8.29 10.48 -25.05
CA LEU A 55 7.99 9.47 -26.06
C LEU A 55 6.81 9.87 -26.95
N SER A 56 6.96 9.64 -28.24
CA SER A 56 5.86 9.74 -29.20
C SER A 56 4.99 8.46 -29.18
N PRO A 57 3.69 8.56 -29.51
CA PRO A 57 2.79 7.38 -29.51
C PRO A 57 3.25 6.24 -30.44
N ALA A 58 4.02 6.56 -31.48
CA ALA A 58 4.54 5.58 -32.43
C ALA A 58 5.74 4.79 -31.87
N GLU A 59 6.55 5.41 -31.00
CA GLU A 59 7.67 4.74 -30.31
C GLU A 59 7.14 3.83 -29.19
N MET A 60 6.05 4.23 -28.52
CA MET A 60 5.41 3.44 -27.45
C MET A 60 4.80 2.11 -27.95
N LEU A 61 4.52 1.98 -29.24
CA LEU A 61 3.96 0.76 -29.84
C LEU A 61 5.05 -0.27 -30.21
N GLN A 62 6.33 0.08 -30.10
CA GLN A 62 7.44 -0.81 -30.45
C GLN A 62 7.74 -1.86 -29.37
N SER A 63 7.45 -1.57 -28.10
CA SER A 63 7.60 -2.51 -26.99
C SER A 63 6.33 -2.59 -26.13
N THR A 64 6.04 -3.79 -25.65
CA THR A 64 4.88 -4.08 -24.77
C THR A 64 5.03 -3.48 -23.37
N ASP A 65 6.23 -3.02 -23.02
CA ASP A 65 6.53 -2.40 -21.73
C ASP A 65 5.76 -1.08 -21.54
N TYR A 66 5.42 -0.39 -22.63
CA TYR A 66 4.61 0.82 -22.58
C TYR A 66 3.09 0.55 -22.56
N CYS A 67 2.66 -0.69 -22.32
CA CYS A 67 1.25 -0.99 -22.13
C CYS A 67 0.74 -0.34 -20.84
N TRP A 68 -0.46 0.22 -20.88
CA TRP A 68 -1.07 0.88 -19.72
C TRP A 68 -1.14 -0.01 -18.47
N TYR A 69 -1.35 -1.33 -18.64
CA TYR A 69 -1.40 -2.27 -17.51
C TYR A 69 -0.01 -2.46 -16.88
N HIS A 70 1.04 -2.57 -17.70
CA HIS A 70 2.41 -2.67 -17.22
C HIS A 70 2.84 -1.38 -16.49
N ALA A 71 2.52 -0.21 -17.06
CA ALA A 71 2.77 1.07 -16.41
C ALA A 71 2.07 1.18 -15.04
N ILE A 72 0.86 0.61 -14.90
CA ILE A 72 0.15 0.54 -13.63
C ILE A 72 0.83 -0.41 -12.64
N GLU A 73 1.30 -1.56 -13.09
CA GLU A 73 2.03 -2.53 -12.29
C GLU A 73 3.34 -1.93 -11.77
N CYS A 74 4.17 -1.38 -12.65
CA CYS A 74 5.41 -0.68 -12.31
C CYS A 74 5.16 0.53 -11.39
N GLY A 75 4.03 1.24 -11.56
CA GLY A 75 3.63 2.35 -10.68
C GLY A 75 3.48 1.97 -9.20
N THR A 76 3.20 0.70 -8.91
CA THR A 76 3.17 0.17 -7.52
C THR A 76 4.56 -0.25 -7.01
N GLU A 77 5.55 -0.23 -7.89
CA GLU A 77 6.96 -0.50 -7.63
C GLU A 77 7.75 0.83 -7.51
N GLY A 78 8.99 0.76 -7.04
CA GLY A 78 9.81 1.95 -6.78
C GLY A 78 9.61 2.54 -5.38
N TRP A 79 9.31 3.85 -5.28
CA TRP A 79 9.32 4.59 -4.02
C TRP A 79 8.04 4.46 -3.18
N LEU A 80 6.92 4.08 -3.79
CA LEU A 80 5.62 3.99 -3.09
C LEU A 80 5.67 3.04 -1.86
N PRO A 81 6.22 1.81 -1.93
CA PRO A 81 6.30 0.91 -0.78
C PRO A 81 7.07 1.47 0.42
N LEU A 82 8.04 2.35 0.15
CA LEU A 82 8.87 2.98 1.18
C LEU A 82 8.10 4.06 1.92
N PHE A 83 7.43 4.95 1.18
CA PHE A 83 6.65 6.06 1.75
C PHE A 83 5.26 5.64 2.24
N LEU A 84 4.84 4.40 2.00
CA LEU A 84 3.48 3.96 2.34
C LEU A 84 3.08 4.19 3.81
N PRO A 85 3.90 3.85 4.83
CA PRO A 85 3.50 4.09 6.22
C PRO A 85 3.27 5.57 6.53
N LEU A 86 4.02 6.47 5.88
CA LEU A 86 3.85 7.92 6.00
C LEU A 86 2.50 8.33 5.38
N LEU A 87 2.23 7.87 4.15
CA LEU A 87 1.03 8.22 3.38
C LEU A 87 -0.26 7.65 3.99
N ALA A 88 -0.20 6.43 4.52
CA ALA A 88 -1.35 5.77 5.13
C ALA A 88 -1.72 6.37 6.50
N ALA A 89 -0.73 6.89 7.24
CA ALA A 89 -0.93 7.43 8.58
C ALA A 89 -1.36 8.90 8.58
N PHE A 90 -0.89 9.70 7.63
CA PHE A 90 -1.11 11.14 7.60
C PHE A 90 -2.58 11.61 7.57
N PRO A 91 -3.54 10.90 6.93
CA PRO A 91 -4.96 11.30 6.97
C PRO A 91 -5.59 11.22 8.36
N PHE A 92 -5.02 10.45 9.29
CA PHE A 92 -5.66 10.10 10.55
C PHE A 92 -4.85 10.43 11.81
N VAL A 93 -3.52 10.33 11.75
CA VAL A 93 -2.63 10.57 12.90
C VAL A 93 -2.74 12.01 13.44
N PRO A 94 -2.68 13.08 12.61
CA PRO A 94 -2.84 14.45 13.11
C PRO A 94 -4.19 14.64 13.81
N LEU A 95 -5.29 14.16 13.21
CA LEU A 95 -6.62 14.24 13.82
C LEU A 95 -6.67 13.51 15.17
N SER A 96 -6.03 12.35 15.29
CA SER A 96 -5.96 11.58 16.53
C SER A 96 -5.11 12.27 17.61
N CYS A 97 -4.00 12.90 17.20
CA CYS A 97 -3.16 13.70 18.08
C CYS A 97 -3.90 14.96 18.57
N ASP A 98 -4.60 15.67 17.68
CA ASP A 98 -5.37 16.87 18.00
C ASP A 98 -6.55 16.56 18.94
N GLU A 99 -7.26 15.46 18.71
CA GLU A 99 -8.32 14.98 19.62
C GLU A 99 -7.77 14.65 21.02
N ARG A 100 -6.51 14.23 21.09
CA ARG A 100 -5.81 13.96 22.34
C ARG A 100 -5.36 15.24 23.04
N GLU A 101 -4.81 16.21 22.31
CA GLU A 101 -4.40 17.50 22.86
C GLU A 101 -5.59 18.33 23.33
N SER A 102 -6.68 18.33 22.57
CA SER A 102 -7.95 19.01 22.93
C SER A 102 -8.76 18.27 24.01
N ARG A 103 -8.31 17.08 24.44
CA ARG A 103 -8.98 16.22 25.42
C ARG A 103 -10.40 15.76 25.01
N ALA A 104 -10.73 15.89 23.72
CA ALA A 104 -12.04 15.51 23.18
C ALA A 104 -12.31 14.00 23.31
N ILE A 105 -11.26 13.17 23.39
CA ILE A 105 -11.35 11.72 23.61
C ILE A 105 -12.20 11.37 24.84
N ARG A 106 -12.15 12.19 25.91
CA ARG A 106 -12.93 11.94 27.15
C ARG A 106 -14.43 11.99 26.89
N LEU A 107 -14.90 12.93 26.08
CA LEU A 107 -16.31 13.07 25.73
C LEU A 107 -16.80 11.88 24.90
N SER A 108 -15.94 11.37 24.01
CA SER A 108 -16.21 10.18 23.20
C SER A 108 -16.26 8.90 24.04
N CYS A 109 -15.33 8.74 25.00
CA CYS A 109 -15.26 7.60 25.93
C CYS A 109 -16.36 7.57 26.99
N ILE A 110 -17.02 8.69 27.30
CA ILE A 110 -18.20 8.69 28.18
C ILE A 110 -19.42 8.14 27.41
N ARG A 111 -19.51 8.43 26.11
CA ARG A 111 -20.65 8.03 25.25
C ARG A 111 -20.52 6.61 24.71
N LEU A 112 -19.28 6.13 24.53
CA LEU A 112 -18.93 4.78 24.10
C LEU A 112 -18.01 4.11 25.11
N ASN A 113 -18.17 2.81 25.34
CA ASN A 113 -17.22 2.05 26.15
C ASN A 113 -15.78 2.19 25.59
N ARG A 114 -14.79 2.31 26.47
CA ARG A 114 -13.36 2.51 26.15
C ARG A 114 -12.84 1.58 25.05
N ARG A 115 -13.06 0.27 25.20
CA ARG A 115 -12.64 -0.75 24.22
C ARG A 115 -13.33 -0.60 22.87
N ALA A 116 -14.60 -0.18 22.89
CA ALA A 116 -15.37 0.06 21.67
C ALA A 116 -14.89 1.32 20.93
N TYR A 117 -14.48 2.37 21.66
CA TYR A 117 -13.83 3.54 21.08
C TYR A 117 -12.47 3.16 20.47
N SER A 118 -11.63 2.49 21.25
CA SER A 118 -10.27 2.10 20.86
C SER A 118 -10.23 1.16 19.64
N ALA A 119 -11.11 0.16 19.59
CA ALA A 119 -11.24 -0.71 18.41
C ALA A 119 -11.85 0.04 17.22
N GLY A 120 -12.83 0.92 17.46
CA GLY A 120 -13.45 1.73 16.41
C GLY A 120 -12.47 2.71 15.76
N SER A 121 -11.63 3.36 16.56
CA SER A 121 -10.60 4.32 16.09
C SER A 121 -9.48 3.62 15.32
N LEU A 122 -9.09 2.41 15.73
CA LEU A 122 -8.11 1.61 14.99
C LEU A 122 -8.68 1.19 13.63
N LEU A 123 -9.93 0.72 13.59
CA LEU A 123 -10.58 0.35 12.34
C LEU A 123 -10.78 1.55 11.42
N SER A 124 -11.18 2.71 11.95
CA SER A 124 -11.27 3.93 11.14
C SER A 124 -9.90 4.35 10.62
N ALA A 125 -8.84 4.31 11.42
CA ALA A 125 -7.47 4.59 10.95
C ALA A 125 -7.05 3.70 9.77
N MET A 126 -7.28 2.38 9.89
CA MET A 126 -6.96 1.41 8.85
C MET A 126 -7.76 1.66 7.56
N LEU A 127 -9.06 1.93 7.68
CA LEU A 127 -9.92 2.23 6.53
C LEU A 127 -9.53 3.54 5.86
N ALA A 128 -9.20 4.60 6.61
CA ALA A 128 -8.71 5.86 6.06
C ALA A 128 -7.43 5.66 5.26
N GLY A 129 -6.43 4.99 5.86
CA GLY A 129 -5.14 4.76 5.22
C GLY A 129 -5.26 3.91 3.95
N GLY A 130 -6.06 2.85 3.99
CA GLY A 130 -6.36 2.02 2.81
C GLY A 130 -7.07 2.80 1.71
N LEU A 131 -8.09 3.60 2.05
CA LEU A 131 -8.82 4.42 1.07
C LEU A 131 -7.93 5.51 0.47
N ALA A 132 -7.06 6.15 1.25
CA ALA A 132 -6.17 7.20 0.76
C ALA A 132 -5.20 6.66 -0.31
N VAL A 133 -4.60 5.50 -0.06
CA VAL A 133 -3.68 4.85 -1.00
C VAL A 133 -4.43 4.34 -2.23
N MET A 134 -5.58 3.69 -2.04
CA MET A 134 -6.40 3.17 -3.14
C MET A 134 -6.88 4.28 -4.07
N THR A 135 -7.38 5.40 -3.53
CA THR A 135 -7.88 6.52 -4.33
C THR A 135 -6.77 7.24 -5.10
N GLY A 136 -5.59 7.40 -4.50
CA GLY A 136 -4.41 7.92 -5.20
C GLY A 136 -3.91 7.01 -6.32
N PHE A 137 -3.91 5.70 -6.08
CA PHE A 137 -3.60 4.71 -7.11
C PHE A 137 -4.61 4.73 -8.27
N LEU A 138 -5.91 4.85 -7.98
CA LEU A 138 -6.95 4.96 -9.01
C LEU A 138 -6.82 6.25 -9.83
N LEU A 139 -6.42 7.36 -9.20
CA LEU A 139 -6.15 8.62 -9.90
C LEU A 139 -4.99 8.44 -10.89
N PHE A 140 -3.91 7.77 -10.46
CA PHE A 140 -2.79 7.42 -11.32
C PHE A 140 -3.19 6.46 -12.44
N ALA A 141 -3.97 5.41 -12.14
CA ALA A 141 -4.46 4.46 -13.14
C ALA A 141 -5.32 5.15 -14.20
N ALA A 142 -6.17 6.11 -13.80
CA ALA A 142 -6.95 6.90 -14.75
C ALA A 142 -6.07 7.76 -15.67
N ALA A 143 -5.02 8.39 -15.12
CA ALA A 143 -4.05 9.12 -15.93
C ALA A 143 -3.28 8.19 -16.89
N ALA A 144 -2.88 7.01 -16.42
CA ALA A 144 -2.19 6.02 -17.25
C ALA A 144 -3.07 5.51 -18.40
N LEU A 145 -4.36 5.25 -18.14
CA LEU A 145 -5.32 4.83 -19.17
C LEU A 145 -5.56 5.88 -20.27
N LEU A 146 -5.42 7.17 -19.95
CA LEU A 146 -5.60 8.26 -20.91
C LEU A 146 -4.36 8.49 -21.79
N ILE A 147 -3.16 8.20 -21.27
CA ILE A 147 -1.90 8.53 -21.94
C ILE A 147 -1.30 7.32 -22.66
N PHE A 148 -1.35 6.13 -22.05
CA PHE A 148 -0.72 4.93 -22.61
C PHE A 148 -1.65 4.20 -23.59
N PRO A 149 -1.09 3.58 -24.65
CA PRO A 149 -1.86 2.84 -25.63
C PRO A 149 -2.55 1.61 -25.01
N GLN A 150 -3.75 1.31 -25.50
CA GLN A 150 -4.49 0.12 -25.10
C GLN A 150 -3.83 -1.15 -25.67
N ALA A 151 -3.95 -2.27 -24.94
CA ALA A 151 -3.39 -3.56 -25.35
C ALA A 151 -3.85 -4.02 -26.76
N SER A 152 -5.01 -3.55 -27.22
CA SER A 152 -5.53 -3.83 -28.56
C SER A 152 -4.80 -3.12 -29.70
N ALA A 153 -3.98 -2.11 -29.41
CA ALA A 153 -3.21 -1.37 -30.41
C ALA A 153 -1.89 -2.05 -30.80
N TYR A 154 -1.46 -3.06 -30.03
CA TYR A 154 -0.25 -3.83 -30.31
C TYR A 154 -0.49 -4.94 -31.34
N SER A 155 0.58 -5.37 -32.02
CA SER A 155 0.52 -6.49 -32.94
C SER A 155 0.12 -7.79 -32.22
N ALA A 156 -0.58 -8.68 -32.93
CA ALA A 156 -1.08 -9.92 -32.35
C ALA A 156 0.03 -10.81 -31.76
N GLU A 157 1.22 -10.78 -32.36
CA GLU A 157 2.41 -11.51 -31.91
C GLU A 157 2.91 -10.99 -30.55
N LEU A 158 3.12 -9.68 -30.42
CA LEU A 158 3.57 -9.04 -29.18
C LEU A 158 2.55 -9.23 -28.05
N ARG A 159 1.26 -9.12 -28.38
CA ARG A 159 0.17 -9.34 -27.44
C ARG A 159 0.16 -10.77 -26.90
N SER A 160 0.33 -11.76 -27.77
CA SER A 160 0.31 -13.17 -27.37
C SER A 160 1.47 -13.54 -26.45
N SER A 161 2.65 -12.98 -26.69
CA SER A 161 3.83 -13.14 -25.83
C SER A 161 3.63 -12.53 -24.46
N TYR A 162 3.02 -11.34 -24.39
CA TYR A 162 2.76 -10.64 -23.13
C TYR A 162 1.64 -11.29 -22.30
N GLU A 163 0.55 -11.70 -22.94
CA GLU A 163 -0.61 -12.29 -22.25
C GLU A 163 -0.42 -13.76 -21.86
N TRP A 164 0.66 -14.43 -22.30
CA TRP A 164 0.86 -15.86 -22.08
C TRP A 164 0.85 -16.27 -20.59
N CYS A 165 1.38 -15.42 -19.70
CA CYS A 165 1.42 -15.67 -18.26
C CYS A 165 0.13 -15.26 -17.51
N PHE A 166 -0.77 -14.50 -18.13
CA PHE A 166 -1.94 -13.98 -17.40
C PHE A 166 -2.97 -15.06 -17.03
N PRO A 167 -3.33 -16.02 -17.91
CA PRO A 167 -4.27 -17.08 -17.57
C PRO A 167 -3.76 -18.01 -16.45
N THR A 168 -2.45 -18.20 -16.33
CA THR A 168 -1.84 -19.07 -15.31
C THR A 168 -1.82 -18.42 -13.94
N ILE A 169 -1.55 -17.11 -13.87
CA ILE A 169 -1.49 -16.34 -12.62
C ILE A 169 -2.90 -15.89 -12.18
N PHE A 170 -3.77 -15.60 -13.16
CA PHE A 170 -5.10 -15.01 -12.96
C PHE A 170 -6.18 -15.83 -13.68
N PRO A 171 -6.87 -16.75 -12.97
CA PRO A 171 -7.79 -17.71 -13.60
C PRO A 171 -9.01 -17.08 -14.27
N PHE A 172 -9.43 -15.88 -13.85
CA PHE A 172 -10.59 -15.17 -14.40
C PHE A 172 -10.23 -14.14 -15.49
N PHE A 173 -8.95 -14.02 -15.86
CA PHE A 173 -8.50 -13.12 -16.92
C PHE A 173 -9.21 -13.34 -18.28
N PRO A 174 -9.42 -14.57 -18.80
CA PRO A 174 -10.03 -14.75 -20.12
C PRO A 174 -11.50 -14.32 -20.21
N VAL A 175 -12.20 -14.16 -19.08
CA VAL A 175 -13.63 -13.78 -19.06
C VAL A 175 -13.82 -12.29 -18.80
N LEU A 176 -13.06 -11.72 -17.85
CA LEU A 176 -13.23 -10.34 -17.40
C LEU A 176 -12.18 -9.37 -17.97
N GLY A 177 -11.09 -9.90 -18.53
CA GLY A 177 -10.01 -9.12 -19.14
C GLY A 177 -9.26 -8.23 -18.15
N TYR A 178 -8.69 -7.15 -18.67
CA TYR A 178 -7.88 -6.20 -17.91
C TYR A 178 -8.58 -5.44 -16.76
N PRO A 179 -9.90 -5.10 -16.82
CA PRO A 179 -10.61 -4.49 -15.70
C PRO A 179 -10.53 -5.32 -14.40
N TYR A 180 -10.50 -6.64 -14.52
CA TYR A 180 -10.32 -7.53 -13.37
C TYR A 180 -8.94 -7.37 -12.71
N LEU A 181 -7.88 -7.24 -13.50
CA LEU A 181 -6.53 -7.03 -12.96
C LEU A 181 -6.41 -5.68 -12.25
N LEU A 182 -7.03 -4.63 -12.79
CA LEU A 182 -7.09 -3.32 -12.14
C LEU A 182 -7.81 -3.40 -10.79
N LEU A 183 -8.93 -4.11 -10.73
CA LEU A 183 -9.69 -4.31 -9.49
C LEU A 183 -8.87 -5.06 -8.45
N LEU A 184 -8.21 -6.16 -8.83
CA LEU A 184 -7.33 -6.90 -7.94
C LEU A 184 -6.20 -6.00 -7.40
N ARG A 185 -5.56 -5.22 -8.26
CA ARG A 185 -4.48 -4.32 -7.83
C ARG A 185 -5.00 -3.23 -6.89
N ALA A 186 -6.17 -2.65 -7.15
CA ALA A 186 -6.79 -1.68 -6.25
C ALA A 186 -7.08 -2.28 -4.86
N VAL A 187 -7.54 -3.53 -4.80
CA VAL A 187 -7.75 -4.26 -3.54
C VAL A 187 -6.43 -4.52 -2.82
N SER A 188 -5.37 -4.92 -3.53
CA SER A 188 -4.03 -5.05 -2.93
C SER A 188 -3.54 -3.74 -2.34
N CYS A 189 -3.63 -2.63 -3.08
CA CYS A 189 -3.23 -1.30 -2.60
C CYS A 189 -4.02 -0.87 -1.36
N PHE A 190 -5.33 -1.17 -1.31
CA PHE A 190 -6.17 -0.92 -0.15
C PHE A 190 -5.70 -1.71 1.08
N LEU A 191 -5.52 -3.03 0.94
CA LEU A 191 -5.06 -3.89 2.04
C LEU A 191 -3.67 -3.49 2.52
N TYR A 192 -2.79 -3.14 1.58
CA TYR A 192 -1.44 -2.72 1.86
C TYR A 192 -1.41 -1.39 2.63
N GLY A 193 -2.20 -0.40 2.21
CA GLY A 193 -2.36 0.87 2.94
C GLY A 193 -2.98 0.68 4.32
N ALA A 194 -4.01 -0.18 4.44
CA ALA A 194 -4.66 -0.47 5.72
C ALA A 194 -3.70 -1.14 6.72
N ALA A 195 -2.87 -2.08 6.26
CA ALA A 195 -1.86 -2.73 7.09
C ALA A 195 -0.75 -1.76 7.52
N ALA A 196 -0.31 -0.88 6.61
CA ALA A 196 0.72 0.12 6.91
C ALA A 196 0.27 1.21 7.89
N ALA A 197 -1.04 1.50 7.98
CA ALA A 197 -1.59 2.48 8.92
C ALA A 197 -1.57 2.00 10.39
N ALA A 198 -1.70 0.69 10.63
CA ALA A 198 -1.78 0.15 11.99
C ALA A 198 -0.56 0.43 12.88
N PRO A 199 0.70 0.17 12.46
CA PRO A 199 1.85 0.47 13.32
C PRO A 199 1.97 1.95 13.66
N ALA A 200 1.66 2.85 12.71
CA ALA A 200 1.62 4.28 12.98
C ALA A 200 0.55 4.64 14.00
N PHE A 201 -0.64 4.04 13.88
CA PHE A 201 -1.71 4.26 14.85
C PHE A 201 -1.36 3.72 16.25
N LEU A 202 -0.67 2.58 16.37
CA LEU A 202 -0.17 2.08 17.66
C LEU A 202 0.74 3.11 18.36
N LEU A 203 1.59 3.78 17.60
CA LEU A 203 2.49 4.80 18.12
C LEU A 203 1.76 6.08 18.57
N THR A 204 0.57 6.40 18.02
CA THR A 204 -0.27 7.53 18.51
C THR A 204 -0.67 7.34 19.98
N GLY A 205 -0.67 6.09 20.43
CA GLY A 205 -0.73 5.78 21.83
C GLY A 205 0.51 6.36 22.50
N LEU A 206 1.67 5.77 22.25
CA LEU A 206 2.88 6.05 23.01
C LEU A 206 3.32 7.52 22.94
N LEU A 207 3.14 8.17 21.78
CA LEU A 207 3.63 9.50 21.50
C LEU A 207 2.47 10.50 21.36
N LYS A 208 2.65 11.72 21.88
CA LYS A 208 1.71 12.83 21.65
C LYS A 208 2.04 13.57 20.35
N ASN A 209 3.33 13.64 19.97
CA ASN A 209 3.78 14.39 18.81
C ASN A 209 3.41 13.67 17.48
N PRO A 210 2.62 14.31 16.59
CA PRO A 210 2.18 13.70 15.34
C PRO A 210 3.34 13.42 14.38
N TYR A 211 4.37 14.27 14.34
CA TYR A 211 5.49 14.14 13.40
C TYR A 211 6.36 12.91 13.71
N LEU A 212 6.64 12.65 15.00
CA LEU A 212 7.38 11.45 15.41
C LEU A 212 6.59 10.17 15.17
N THR A 213 5.28 10.23 15.38
CA THR A 213 4.37 9.10 15.22
C THR A 213 4.32 8.61 13.77
N VAL A 214 4.41 9.51 12.80
CA VAL A 214 4.38 9.16 11.36
C VAL A 214 5.77 8.78 10.83
N THR A 215 6.85 9.37 11.34
CA THR A 215 8.22 9.12 10.84
C THR A 215 8.83 7.81 11.33
N ILE A 216 8.55 7.38 12.56
CA ILE A 216 9.13 6.13 13.11
C ILE A 216 8.73 4.88 12.29
N PRO A 217 7.45 4.67 11.92
CA PRO A 217 7.03 3.55 11.08
C PRO A 217 7.71 3.57 9.70
N PHE A 218 7.90 4.76 9.13
CA PHE A 218 8.62 4.93 7.87
C PHE A 218 10.09 4.47 7.98
N PHE A 219 10.81 4.93 9.00
CA PHE A 219 12.19 4.49 9.21
C PHE A 219 12.30 3.00 9.51
N LEU A 220 11.40 2.46 10.34
CA LEU A 220 11.37 1.04 10.64
C LEU A 220 11.13 0.21 9.37
N ARG A 221 10.21 0.67 8.51
CA ARG A 221 9.93 0.04 7.23
C ARG A 221 11.15 0.03 6.32
N TYR A 222 11.85 1.15 6.19
CA TYR A 222 13.09 1.25 5.42
C TYR A 222 14.15 0.25 5.91
N LEU A 223 14.40 0.24 7.22
CA LEU A 223 15.37 -0.68 7.82
C LEU A 223 15.00 -2.15 7.58
N LEU A 224 13.72 -2.49 7.68
CA LEU A 224 13.25 -3.83 7.35
C LEU A 224 13.51 -4.15 5.88
N THR A 225 13.13 -3.30 4.94
CA THR A 225 13.38 -3.56 3.51
C THR A 225 14.86 -3.77 3.20
N GLU A 226 15.75 -2.97 3.78
CA GLU A 226 17.21 -3.14 3.65
C GLU A 226 17.73 -4.45 4.27
N LEU A 227 17.18 -4.86 5.41
CA LEU A 227 17.51 -6.14 6.05
C LEU A 227 17.06 -7.31 5.18
N TYR A 228 15.85 -7.27 4.62
CA TYR A 228 15.36 -8.30 3.71
C TYR A 228 16.23 -8.37 2.45
N GLY A 229 16.63 -7.24 1.87
CA GLY A 229 17.56 -7.22 0.74
C GLY A 229 18.88 -7.94 1.05
N LYS A 230 19.47 -7.70 2.22
CA LYS A 230 20.68 -8.41 2.67
C LYS A 230 20.44 -9.90 2.94
N LEU A 231 19.25 -10.30 3.37
CA LEU A 231 18.89 -11.69 3.59
C LEU A 231 18.69 -12.44 2.27
N TYR A 232 18.04 -11.83 1.28
CA TYR A 232 17.94 -12.40 -0.08
C TYR A 232 19.32 -12.62 -0.69
N LEU A 233 20.25 -11.67 -0.53
CA LEU A 233 21.64 -11.86 -0.97
C LEU A 233 22.31 -13.08 -0.32
N LYS A 234 21.96 -13.43 0.93
CA LYS A 234 22.47 -14.63 1.60
C LYS A 234 21.81 -15.92 1.10
N VAL A 235 20.53 -15.89 0.71
CA VAL A 235 19.84 -17.05 0.11
C VAL A 235 20.56 -17.50 -1.16
N TYR A 236 20.96 -16.55 -2.00
CA TYR A 236 21.58 -16.82 -3.30
C TYR A 236 23.12 -16.83 -3.26
N GLN A 237 23.74 -16.96 -2.08
CA GLN A 237 25.20 -17.14 -1.98
C GLN A 237 25.65 -18.44 -2.65
N ASP A 238 24.85 -19.51 -2.53
CA ASP A 238 25.07 -20.79 -3.21
C ASP A 238 24.03 -20.99 -4.32
N VAL A 239 24.35 -20.52 -5.53
CA VAL A 239 23.46 -20.57 -6.71
C VAL A 239 22.96 -21.99 -7.03
N MET A 240 23.74 -23.02 -6.67
CA MET A 240 23.43 -24.43 -6.96
C MET A 240 22.47 -25.07 -5.94
N HIS A 241 22.38 -24.52 -4.72
CA HIS A 241 21.48 -25.01 -3.66
C HIS A 241 20.97 -23.83 -2.82
N PRO A 242 20.06 -23.00 -3.38
CA PRO A 242 19.45 -21.95 -2.59
C PRO A 242 18.75 -22.54 -1.37
N ASN A 243 18.84 -21.85 -0.25
CA ASN A 243 18.18 -22.28 0.97
C ASN A 243 16.67 -22.03 0.85
N THR A 244 15.95 -22.99 0.27
CA THR A 244 14.52 -22.92 -0.07
C THR A 244 13.63 -22.64 1.14
N ALA A 245 14.03 -23.06 2.34
CA ALA A 245 13.31 -22.76 3.58
C ALA A 245 13.42 -21.27 3.97
N LEU A 246 14.56 -20.64 3.69
CA LEU A 246 14.76 -19.22 3.99
C LEU A 246 14.12 -18.34 2.92
N GLU A 247 14.15 -18.76 1.66
CA GLU A 247 13.42 -18.10 0.54
C GLU A 247 11.91 -18.06 0.79
N THR A 248 11.29 -19.20 1.08
CA THR A 248 9.86 -19.28 1.39
C THR A 248 9.45 -18.47 2.61
N PHE A 249 10.30 -18.42 3.65
CA PHE A 249 10.07 -17.57 4.81
C PHE A 249 10.13 -16.09 4.44
N LEU A 250 11.13 -15.67 3.66
CA LEU A 250 11.29 -14.28 3.24
C LEU A 250 10.12 -13.84 2.36
N ASP A 251 9.67 -14.66 1.41
CA ASP A 251 8.56 -14.31 0.51
C ASP A 251 7.23 -14.11 1.25
N VAL A 252 6.97 -14.92 2.29
CA VAL A 252 5.76 -14.80 3.11
C VAL A 252 5.81 -13.61 4.06
N THR A 253 6.98 -13.35 4.65
CA THR A 253 7.17 -12.29 5.65
C THR A 253 7.56 -10.95 5.04
N HIS A 254 7.79 -10.93 3.72
CA HIS A 254 8.31 -9.75 3.06
C HIS A 254 7.40 -8.56 3.31
N PRO A 255 7.96 -7.39 3.68
CA PRO A 255 7.21 -6.17 3.88
C PRO A 255 6.22 -5.87 2.72
N ASN A 256 6.60 -6.15 1.47
CA ASN A 256 5.78 -5.86 0.29
C ASN A 256 4.84 -7.01 -0.12
N ALA A 257 4.77 -8.12 0.62
CA ALA A 257 3.95 -9.28 0.24
C ALA A 257 2.46 -8.95 0.06
N LEU A 258 1.92 -8.00 0.83
CA LEU A 258 0.53 -7.53 0.68
C LEU A 258 0.28 -6.75 -0.63
N ARG A 259 1.31 -6.08 -1.17
CA ARG A 259 1.23 -5.41 -2.47
C ARG A 259 1.12 -6.46 -3.58
N ASP A 260 1.96 -7.48 -3.50
CA ASP A 260 2.13 -8.54 -4.51
C ASP A 260 1.19 -9.73 -4.24
N LEU A 261 0.14 -9.50 -3.45
CA LEU A 261 -0.76 -10.54 -2.97
C LEU A 261 -1.32 -11.41 -4.09
N PHE A 262 -1.65 -10.84 -5.24
CA PHE A 262 -2.25 -11.59 -6.34
C PHE A 262 -1.23 -12.20 -7.30
N THR A 263 0.06 -11.89 -7.18
CA THR A 263 1.14 -12.47 -7.98
C THR A 263 1.88 -13.61 -7.25
N LEU A 264 1.80 -13.67 -5.91
CA LEU A 264 2.46 -14.66 -5.03
C LEU A 264 2.02 -16.15 -5.18
N GLY A 265 1.27 -16.53 -6.23
CA GLY A 265 0.90 -17.92 -6.52
C GLY A 265 0.22 -18.67 -5.36
N GLU A 266 0.91 -19.66 -4.78
CA GLU A 266 0.43 -20.50 -3.67
C GLU A 266 0.63 -19.84 -2.28
N TYR A 267 1.57 -18.90 -2.16
CA TYR A 267 1.94 -18.27 -0.88
C TYR A 267 1.00 -17.13 -0.45
N LYS A 268 0.00 -16.79 -1.28
CA LYS A 268 -0.95 -15.69 -1.05
C LYS A 268 -1.69 -15.84 0.29
N TRP A 269 -2.13 -17.04 0.60
CA TRP A 269 -2.86 -17.34 1.83
C TRP A 269 -1.96 -17.23 3.06
N ALA A 270 -0.70 -17.68 2.96
CA ALA A 270 0.27 -17.56 4.04
C ALA A 270 0.61 -16.09 4.34
N ALA A 271 0.79 -15.27 3.30
CA ALA A 271 1.05 -13.83 3.46
C ALA A 271 -0.14 -13.09 4.10
N LEU A 272 -1.38 -13.42 3.70
CA LEU A 272 -2.59 -12.87 4.32
C LEU A 272 -2.74 -13.27 5.78
N LEU A 273 -2.49 -14.55 6.11
CA LEU A 273 -2.54 -15.04 7.47
C LEU A 273 -1.50 -14.34 8.33
N TYR A 274 -0.26 -14.21 7.85
CA TYR A 274 0.81 -13.51 8.54
C TYR A 274 0.46 -12.03 8.80
N ALA A 275 -0.02 -11.32 7.78
CA ALA A 275 -0.48 -9.95 7.93
C ALA A 275 -1.65 -9.83 8.92
N GLY A 276 -2.63 -10.74 8.85
CA GLY A 276 -3.76 -10.79 9.78
C GLY A 276 -3.31 -11.02 11.24
N ILE A 277 -2.36 -11.92 11.46
CA ILE A 277 -1.77 -12.16 12.79
C ILE A 277 -1.05 -10.92 13.31
N LEU A 278 -0.24 -10.25 12.50
CA LEU A 278 0.43 -9.01 12.89
C LEU A 278 -0.56 -7.90 13.26
N MET A 279 -1.62 -7.75 12.46
CA MET A 279 -2.64 -6.73 12.68
C MET A 279 -3.48 -7.00 13.94
N THR A 280 -3.82 -8.26 14.18
CA THR A 280 -4.55 -8.66 15.40
C THR A 280 -3.67 -8.55 16.65
N ALA A 281 -2.40 -8.97 16.58
CA ALA A 281 -1.44 -8.79 17.66
C ALA A 281 -1.22 -7.29 17.95
N GLY A 282 -1.10 -6.46 16.91
CA GLY A 282 -1.07 -5.00 17.02
C GLY A 282 -2.32 -4.46 17.69
N GLY A 283 -3.52 -4.87 17.26
CA GLY A 283 -4.79 -4.46 17.87
C GLY A 283 -4.93 -4.89 19.34
N ILE A 284 -4.46 -6.07 19.72
CA ILE A 284 -4.43 -6.50 21.13
C ILE A 284 -3.46 -5.63 21.93
N CYS A 285 -2.27 -5.37 21.39
CA CYS A 285 -1.30 -4.46 22.00
C CYS A 285 -1.89 -3.05 22.16
N TRP A 286 -2.65 -2.57 21.19
CA TRP A 286 -3.39 -1.30 21.27
C TRP A 286 -4.41 -1.29 22.40
N LEU A 287 -5.20 -2.36 22.52
CA LEU A 287 -6.22 -2.47 23.56
C LEU A 287 -5.60 -2.51 24.96
N VAL A 288 -4.49 -3.23 25.14
CA VAL A 288 -3.73 -3.23 26.40
C VAL A 288 -3.09 -1.86 26.66
N LEU A 289 -2.50 -1.29 25.61
CA LEU A 289 -2.09 0.10 25.41
C LEU A 289 -3.04 1.10 26.05
N THR A 290 -4.26 1.01 25.55
CA THR A 290 -5.31 1.95 25.86
C THR A 290 -5.98 1.66 27.17
N ASP A 291 -6.05 0.40 27.63
CA ASP A 291 -6.64 -0.02 28.93
C ASP A 291 -5.74 0.31 30.14
N ARG A 292 -4.41 0.21 30.00
CA ARG A 292 -3.45 0.49 31.10
C ARG A 292 -3.18 1.98 31.33
N ARG A 293 -3.65 2.86 30.44
CA ARG A 293 -3.42 4.30 30.60
C ARG A 293 -4.26 4.87 31.73
N VAL A 294 -3.58 5.60 32.61
CA VAL A 294 -4.16 6.40 33.68
C VAL A 294 -4.51 7.81 33.19
N ASP A 295 -3.86 8.27 32.11
CA ASP A 295 -4.15 9.57 31.49
C ASP A 295 -5.50 9.52 30.77
N TYR A 296 -6.55 9.96 31.44
CA TYR A 296 -7.91 10.18 30.90
C TYR A 296 -7.97 11.38 29.94
N GLY A 297 -6.91 11.60 29.15
CA GLY A 297 -6.67 12.88 28.49
C GLY A 297 -6.17 13.96 29.46
N GLU A 298 -5.27 13.61 30.39
CA GLU A 298 -4.49 14.59 31.15
C GLU A 298 -3.32 15.16 30.34
#